data_AF-A0A7X7JSX9-F1
#
_entry.id   AF-A0A7X7JSX9-F1
#
_cell.length_a   1.000
_cell.length_b   1.000
_cell.length_c   1.000
_cell.angle_alpha   90.00
_cell.angle_beta   90.00
_cell.angle_gamma   90.00
#
_symmetry.space_group_name_H-M   'P 1'
#
loop_
_entity.id
_entity.type
_entity.pdbx_description
1 polymer ?
#
loop_
_entity_poly.entity_id
_entity_poly.type
_entity_poly.pdbx_seq_one_letter_code
_entity_poly.pdbx_strand_id
1 'polypeptide(L)'
;MLFSGRAYPELAQEVASLMGQELVPTTAVTYANSEIYVRFKESVRGSDAFVIQSHTAPVNEWLMEQLLMVDALKRASAKRITVIAPSFPYGRQDKKHLGREPISARLVADMFKAAGADRIMSVDLHAAQIQGFFDGPVDHLWGLPVLAEYVKKKYADKDF
;
A
#
# COMPACT_ATOMS: atom_id res chain seq x y z
N MET A 1 -11.00 -4.26 -9.54
CA MET A 1 -9.88 -5.14 -9.94
C MET A 1 -8.80 -5.04 -8.88
N LEU A 2 -8.23 -6.18 -8.48
CA LEU A 2 -7.22 -6.26 -7.41
C LEU A 2 -5.86 -6.63 -8.02
N PHE A 3 -4.84 -5.83 -7.69
CA PHE A 3 -3.49 -5.96 -8.20
C PHE A 3 -2.53 -6.14 -7.02
N SER A 4 -1.55 -7.04 -7.14
CA SER A 4 -0.54 -7.27 -6.10
C SER A 4 0.84 -6.90 -6.61
N GLY A 5 1.62 -6.24 -5.76
CA GLY A 5 3.08 -6.24 -5.88
C GLY A 5 3.69 -7.59 -5.47
N ARG A 6 5.00 -7.71 -5.64
CA ARG A 6 5.76 -8.96 -5.42
C ARG A 6 6.26 -9.14 -3.98
N ALA A 7 6.23 -8.11 -3.15
CA ALA A 7 6.89 -8.14 -1.84
C ALA A 7 6.27 -9.12 -0.84
N TYR A 8 4.94 -9.30 -0.91
CA TYR A 8 4.20 -10.19 -0.01
C TYR A 8 2.87 -10.66 -0.66
N PRO A 9 2.94 -11.54 -1.67
CA PRO A 9 1.79 -11.96 -2.46
C PRO A 9 0.75 -12.76 -1.66
N GLU A 10 1.15 -13.40 -0.56
CA GLU A 10 0.26 -14.21 0.28
C GLU A 10 -0.90 -13.38 0.83
N LEU A 11 -0.63 -12.19 1.36
CA LEU A 11 -1.66 -11.27 1.84
C LEU A 11 -2.64 -10.87 0.72
N ALA A 12 -2.11 -10.58 -0.47
CA ALA A 12 -2.95 -10.20 -1.59
C ALA A 12 -3.85 -11.35 -2.04
N GLN A 13 -3.34 -12.59 -2.03
CA GLN A 13 -4.09 -13.78 -2.37
C GLN A 13 -5.18 -14.09 -1.33
N GLU A 14 -4.88 -13.92 -0.03
CA GLU A 14 -5.87 -14.06 1.04
C GLU A 14 -7.00 -13.04 0.88
N VAL A 15 -6.66 -11.75 0.66
CA VAL A 15 -7.65 -10.70 0.41
C VAL A 15 -8.49 -11.00 -0.84
N ALA A 16 -7.86 -11.43 -1.93
CA ALA A 16 -8.56 -11.82 -3.16
C ALA A 16 -9.56 -12.96 -2.91
N SER A 17 -9.13 -13.98 -2.17
CA SER A 17 -9.95 -15.14 -1.82
C SER A 17 -11.16 -14.75 -0.95
N LEU A 18 -10.96 -13.89 0.05
CA LEU A 18 -12.05 -13.36 0.88
C LEU A 18 -13.07 -12.55 0.09
N MET A 19 -12.63 -11.89 -0.99
CA MET A 19 -13.49 -11.11 -1.89
C MET A 19 -14.12 -11.95 -3.01
N GLY A 20 -13.76 -13.22 -3.16
CA GLY A 20 -14.19 -14.06 -4.28
C GLY A 20 -13.70 -13.55 -5.64
N GLN A 21 -12.49 -12.97 -5.68
CA GLN A 21 -11.87 -12.40 -6.88
C GLN A 21 -10.49 -13.01 -7.12
N GLU A 22 -10.01 -12.91 -8.35
CA GLU A 22 -8.63 -13.26 -8.70
C GLU A 22 -7.75 -12.02 -8.77
N LEU A 23 -6.44 -12.20 -8.53
CA LEU A 23 -5.45 -11.17 -8.76
C LEU A 23 -5.25 -10.96 -10.26
N VAL A 24 -5.19 -9.70 -10.70
CA VAL A 24 -4.96 -9.39 -12.11
C VAL A 24 -3.58 -9.91 -12.52
N PRO A 25 -3.49 -10.75 -13.56
CA PRO A 25 -2.21 -11.29 -14.00
C PRO A 25 -1.25 -10.17 -14.40
N THR A 26 -0.10 -10.11 -13.74
CA THR A 26 0.88 -9.02 -13.88
C THR A 26 2.26 -9.61 -14.16
N THR A 27 2.95 -9.07 -15.16
CA THR A 27 4.38 -9.31 -15.35
C THR A 27 5.14 -8.24 -14.57
N ALA A 28 5.91 -8.64 -13.56
CA ALA A 28 6.79 -7.76 -12.81
C ALA A 28 8.21 -8.37 -12.74
N VAL A 29 9.21 -7.64 -13.23
CA VAL A 29 10.59 -8.12 -13.40
C VAL A 29 11.56 -7.07 -12.90
N THR A 30 12.60 -7.49 -12.19
CA THR A 30 13.73 -6.63 -11.83
C THR A 30 14.87 -6.91 -12.80
N TYR A 31 15.31 -5.89 -13.54
CA TYR A 31 16.45 -5.97 -14.45
C TYR A 31 17.78 -5.98 -13.71
N ALA A 32 18.87 -6.34 -14.40
CA ALA A 32 20.21 -6.48 -13.81
C ALA A 32 20.73 -5.17 -13.17
N ASN A 33 20.25 -4.01 -13.63
CA ASN A 33 20.57 -2.70 -13.07
C ASN A 33 19.59 -2.24 -11.96
N SER A 34 18.75 -3.14 -11.45
CA SER A 34 17.73 -2.89 -10.41
C SER A 34 16.51 -2.06 -10.85
N GLU A 35 16.38 -1.74 -12.14
CA GLU A 35 15.12 -1.18 -12.65
C GLU A 35 13.99 -2.21 -12.60
N ILE A 36 12.78 -1.75 -12.35
CA ILE A 36 11.60 -2.60 -12.26
C ILE A 36 10.73 -2.36 -13.50
N TYR A 37 10.37 -3.44 -14.17
CA TYR A 37 9.40 -3.46 -15.26
C TYR A 37 8.08 -4.02 -14.75
N VAL A 38 6.97 -3.33 -15.04
CA VAL A 38 5.61 -3.76 -14.70
C VAL A 38 4.70 -3.71 -15.93
N ARG A 39 3.92 -4.78 -16.16
CA ARG A 39 2.88 -4.83 -17.20
C ARG A 39 1.69 -5.66 -16.76
N PHE A 40 0.49 -5.08 -16.74
CA PHE A 40 -0.76 -5.82 -16.60
C PHE A 40 -1.07 -6.61 -17.88
N LYS A 41 -1.53 -7.86 -17.75
CA LYS A 41 -1.84 -8.72 -18.89
C LYS A 41 -3.29 -8.61 -19.38
N GLU A 42 -4.10 -7.81 -18.69
CA GLU A 42 -5.52 -7.59 -18.98
C GLU A 42 -5.83 -6.09 -19.10
N SER A 43 -6.95 -5.77 -19.74
CA SER A 43 -7.42 -4.38 -19.82
C SER A 43 -7.93 -3.90 -18.47
N VAL A 44 -7.44 -2.73 -18.05
CA VAL A 44 -7.82 -2.07 -16.79
C VAL A 44 -8.63 -0.79 -17.02
N ARG A 45 -8.98 -0.50 -18.28
CA ARG A 45 -9.69 0.73 -18.68
C ARG A 45 -11.04 0.81 -17.96
N GLY A 46 -11.30 1.96 -17.35
CA GLY A 46 -12.56 2.24 -16.66
C GLY A 46 -12.74 1.49 -15.34
N SER A 47 -11.74 0.69 -14.91
CA SER A 47 -11.83 -0.09 -13.68
C SER A 47 -11.66 0.75 -12.42
N ASP A 48 -12.26 0.28 -11.33
CA ASP A 48 -11.88 0.66 -9.97
C ASP A 48 -10.74 -0.29 -9.55
N ALA A 49 -9.52 0.24 -9.51
CA ALA A 49 -8.29 -0.50 -9.28
C ALA A 49 -7.83 -0.38 -7.82
N PHE A 50 -7.51 -1.51 -7.21
CA PHE A 50 -6.96 -1.62 -5.85
C PHE A 50 -5.58 -2.25 -5.95
N VAL A 51 -4.53 -1.51 -5.59
CA VAL A 51 -3.13 -1.96 -5.73
C VAL A 51 -2.54 -2.22 -4.35
N ILE A 52 -2.41 -3.49 -3.97
CA ILE A 52 -1.82 -3.88 -2.71
C ILE A 52 -0.31 -4.12 -2.84
N GLN A 53 0.45 -3.50 -1.94
CA GLN A 53 1.88 -3.76 -1.78
C GLN A 53 2.25 -3.64 -0.29
N SER A 54 2.98 -4.64 0.20
CA SER A 54 3.68 -4.55 1.48
C SER A 54 5.07 -3.98 1.26
N HIS A 55 5.54 -3.13 2.18
CA HIS A 55 6.85 -2.50 2.07
C HIS A 55 7.85 -3.15 3.02
N THR A 56 8.22 -4.40 2.74
CA THR A 56 9.23 -5.16 3.49
C THR A 56 10.65 -4.65 3.16
N ALA A 57 11.70 -5.26 3.73
CA ALA A 57 13.05 -4.98 3.26
C ALA A 57 13.29 -5.67 1.90
N PRO A 58 13.79 -4.98 0.86
CA PRO A 58 14.18 -3.56 0.81
C PRO A 58 13.01 -2.60 0.46
N VAL A 59 12.75 -1.63 1.35
CA VAL A 59 11.55 -0.75 1.29
C VAL A 59 11.42 0.04 -0.01
N ASN A 60 12.54 0.49 -0.57
CA ASN A 60 12.57 1.37 -1.75
C ASN A 60 12.21 0.63 -3.04
N GLU A 61 12.59 -0.64 -3.15
CA GLU A 61 12.25 -1.46 -4.31
C GLU A 61 10.74 -1.61 -4.40
N TRP A 62 10.09 -1.94 -3.28
CA TRP A 62 8.65 -2.17 -3.23
C TRP A 62 7.84 -0.89 -3.37
N LEU A 63 8.34 0.23 -2.82
CA LEU A 63 7.74 1.54 -3.04
C LEU A 63 7.79 1.92 -4.52
N MET A 64 8.95 1.76 -5.18
CA MET A 64 9.09 2.03 -6.60
C MET A 64 8.20 1.13 -7.45
N GLU A 65 8.12 -0.16 -7.14
CA GLU A 65 7.22 -1.09 -7.82
C GLU A 65 5.76 -0.64 -7.74
N GLN A 66 5.27 -0.26 -6.55
CA GLN A 66 3.90 0.18 -6.39
C GLN A 66 3.63 1.51 -7.13
N LEU A 67 4.59 2.44 -7.12
CA LEU A 67 4.48 3.68 -7.90
C LEU A 67 4.38 3.41 -9.41
N LEU A 68 5.17 2.47 -9.93
CA LEU A 68 5.11 2.05 -11.33
C LEU A 68 3.78 1.39 -11.69
N MET A 69 3.24 0.55 -10.79
CA MET A 69 1.90 -0.03 -10.95
C MET A 69 0.81 1.05 -11.02
N VAL A 70 0.87 2.06 -10.14
CA VAL A 70 -0.09 3.18 -10.13
C VAL A 70 0.00 4.01 -11.40
N ASP A 71 1.20 4.37 -11.85
CA ASP A 71 1.41 5.10 -13.11
C ASP A 71 0.88 4.30 -14.32
N ALA A 72 1.16 3.00 -14.37
CA ALA A 72 0.66 2.12 -15.42
C ALA A 72 -0.88 2.07 -15.47
N LEU A 73 -1.56 2.02 -14.32
CA LEU A 73 -3.03 2.07 -14.24
C LEU A 73 -3.57 3.41 -14.74
N LYS A 74 -2.96 4.53 -14.33
CA LYS A 74 -3.37 5.88 -14.75
C LYS A 74 -3.27 6.01 -16.26
N ARG A 75 -2.13 5.61 -16.86
CA ARG A 75 -1.92 5.65 -18.31
C ARG A 75 -2.84 4.69 -19.07
N ALA A 76 -3.19 3.57 -18.46
CA ALA A 76 -4.17 2.62 -19.01
C ALA A 76 -5.64 3.05 -18.79
N SER A 77 -5.88 4.28 -18.31
CA SER A 77 -7.21 4.86 -18.13
C SER A 77 -8.09 4.11 -17.13
N ALA A 78 -7.50 3.61 -16.03
CA ALA A 78 -8.29 3.22 -14.86
C ALA A 78 -9.17 4.39 -14.39
N LYS A 79 -10.39 4.11 -13.94
CA LYS A 79 -11.34 5.15 -13.50
C LYS A 79 -10.97 5.69 -12.13
N ARG A 80 -10.52 4.79 -11.23
CA ARG A 80 -10.10 5.11 -9.88
C ARG A 80 -8.97 4.19 -9.46
N ILE A 81 -7.96 4.72 -8.77
CA ILE A 81 -6.81 3.97 -8.27
C ILE A 81 -6.71 4.16 -6.75
N THR A 82 -6.90 3.08 -6.01
CA THR A 82 -6.70 3.01 -4.57
C THR A 82 -5.39 2.29 -4.27
N VAL A 83 -4.45 3.01 -3.65
CA VAL A 83 -3.21 2.45 -3.12
C VAL A 83 -3.52 1.78 -1.79
N ILE A 84 -3.16 0.50 -1.66
CA ILE A 84 -3.25 -0.24 -0.41
C ILE A 84 -1.82 -0.50 0.06
N ALA A 85 -1.42 0.16 1.14
CA ALA A 85 -0.11 0.04 1.76
C ALA A 85 -0.30 -0.39 3.22
N PRO A 86 -0.44 -1.71 3.51
CA PRO A 86 -0.75 -2.19 4.86
C PRO A 86 0.21 -1.67 5.92
N SER A 87 1.51 -1.61 5.59
CA SER A 87 2.51 -0.86 6.34
C SER A 87 2.98 0.31 5.48
N PHE A 88 2.67 1.54 5.92
CA PHE A 88 3.01 2.75 5.18
C PHE A 88 4.53 3.00 5.19
N PRO A 89 5.20 3.06 4.02
CA PRO A 89 6.64 3.21 3.98
C PRO A 89 7.04 4.59 4.50
N TYR A 90 8.20 4.66 5.14
CA TYR A 90 8.70 5.90 5.77
C TYR A 90 7.80 6.52 6.85
N GLY A 91 6.78 5.82 7.35
CA GLY A 91 5.83 6.36 8.32
C GLY A 91 6.43 6.93 9.61
N ARG A 92 7.64 6.49 10.01
CA ARG A 92 8.37 7.03 11.17
C ARG A 92 9.04 8.40 10.93
N GLN A 93 9.14 8.83 9.67
CA GLN A 93 9.71 10.12 9.27
C GLN A 93 8.57 11.08 8.88
N ASP A 94 7.64 11.27 9.81
CA ASP A 94 6.40 12.06 9.69
C ASP A 94 6.57 13.52 10.12
N LYS A 95 7.71 13.87 10.71
CA LYS A 95 8.05 15.23 11.09
C LYS A 95 9.56 15.41 11.05
N LYS A 96 9.97 16.67 11.10
CA LYS A 96 11.34 17.04 11.42
C LYS A 96 11.53 16.90 12.93
N HIS A 97 12.43 16.02 13.36
CA HIS A 97 12.84 15.96 14.77
C HIS A 97 13.83 17.09 15.07
N LEU A 98 14.70 17.39 14.10
CA LEU A 98 15.61 18.53 14.11
C LEU A 98 15.53 19.31 12.79
N GLY A 99 16.21 20.46 12.74
CA GLY A 99 16.36 21.22 11.49
C GLY A 99 17.07 20.40 10.40
N ARG A 100 16.75 20.68 9.13
CA ARG A 100 17.39 20.11 7.92
C ARG A 100 17.15 18.61 7.66
N GLU A 101 16.07 18.06 8.20
CA GLU A 101 15.60 16.70 7.90
C GLU A 101 14.45 16.71 6.88
N PRO A 102 14.26 15.60 6.13
CA PRO A 102 13.06 15.42 5.30
C PRO A 102 11.84 15.05 6.16
N ILE A 103 10.65 15.25 5.59
CA ILE A 103 9.40 14.64 6.06
C ILE A 103 9.05 13.56 5.04
N SER A 104 9.74 12.41 5.12
CA SER A 104 9.69 11.39 4.07
C SER A 104 8.32 10.73 3.94
N ALA A 105 7.54 10.63 5.02
CA ALA A 105 6.15 10.15 4.93
C ALA A 105 5.27 11.08 4.06
N ARG A 106 5.51 12.40 4.13
CA ARG A 106 4.85 13.38 3.25
C ARG A 106 5.31 13.23 1.81
N LEU A 107 6.62 13.09 1.59
CA LEU A 107 7.17 12.85 0.25
C LEU A 107 6.56 11.59 -0.40
N VAL A 108 6.40 10.50 0.35
CA VAL A 108 5.73 9.28 -0.13
C VAL A 108 4.29 9.56 -0.56
N ALA A 109 3.51 10.28 0.25
CA ALA A 109 2.14 10.63 -0.10
C ALA A 109 2.07 11.48 -1.37
N ASP A 110 2.97 12.46 -1.53
CA ASP A 110 3.08 13.29 -2.73
C ASP A 110 3.46 12.46 -3.96
N MET A 111 4.38 11.49 -3.82
CA MET A 111 4.75 10.57 -4.92
C MET A 111 3.57 9.71 -5.39
N PHE A 112 2.79 9.14 -4.47
CA PHE A 112 1.59 8.40 -4.84
C PHE A 112 0.56 9.27 -5.53
N LYS A 113 0.35 10.50 -5.04
CA LYS A 113 -0.55 11.46 -5.69
C LYS A 113 -0.09 11.80 -7.10
N ALA A 114 1.21 12.07 -7.28
CA ALA A 114 1.80 12.38 -8.58
C ALA A 114 1.68 11.20 -9.56
N ALA A 115 1.96 9.98 -9.09
CA ALA A 115 1.85 8.75 -9.88
C ALA A 115 0.41 8.52 -10.37
N GLY A 116 -0.60 8.87 -9.58
CA GLY A 116 -2.00 8.74 -9.98
C GLY A 116 -2.98 8.19 -8.97
N ALA A 117 -2.57 8.05 -7.70
CA ALA A 117 -3.48 7.55 -6.68
C ALA A 117 -4.62 8.56 -6.43
N ASP A 118 -5.84 8.04 -6.34
CA ASP A 118 -7.02 8.79 -5.93
C ASP A 118 -7.31 8.63 -4.44
N ARG A 119 -6.84 7.53 -3.84
CA ARG A 119 -7.09 7.14 -2.45
C ARG A 119 -5.92 6.33 -1.90
N ILE A 120 -5.64 6.47 -0.62
CA ILE A 120 -4.70 5.61 0.11
C ILE A 120 -5.47 4.84 1.20
N MET A 121 -5.12 3.57 1.40
CA MET A 121 -5.59 2.75 2.51
C MET A 121 -4.37 2.13 3.21
N SER A 122 -4.33 2.22 4.54
CA SER A 122 -3.23 1.72 5.36
C SER A 122 -3.71 1.26 6.73
N VAL A 123 -2.91 0.45 7.43
CA VAL A 123 -3.22 -0.10 8.75
C VAL A 123 -2.27 0.50 9.79
N ASP A 124 -2.83 0.98 10.91
CA ASP A 124 -2.09 1.48 12.08
C ASP A 124 -0.90 2.40 11.68
N LEU A 125 -1.21 3.53 11.03
CA LEU A 125 -0.25 4.56 10.69
C LEU A 125 0.53 5.00 11.94
N HIS A 126 1.84 5.18 11.79
CA HIS A 126 2.72 5.57 12.91
C HIS A 126 2.22 6.82 13.64
N ALA A 127 1.75 7.80 12.88
CA ALA A 127 1.06 8.98 13.38
C ALA A 127 -0.21 9.20 12.58
N ALA A 128 -1.33 9.44 13.27
CA ALA A 128 -2.63 9.65 12.62
C ALA A 128 -2.65 10.86 11.67
N GLN A 129 -1.77 11.84 11.88
CA GLN A 129 -1.61 13.04 11.07
C GLN A 129 -1.11 12.75 9.65
N ILE A 130 -0.50 11.58 9.40
CA ILE A 130 -0.09 11.15 8.05
C ILE A 130 -1.27 11.15 7.08
N GLN A 131 -2.50 10.94 7.56
CA GLN A 131 -3.71 11.08 6.75
C GLN A 131 -3.82 12.45 6.07
N GLY A 132 -3.37 13.52 6.73
CA GLY A 132 -3.37 14.88 6.19
C GLY A 132 -2.22 15.19 5.22
N PHE A 133 -1.31 14.25 4.98
CA PHE A 133 -0.24 14.42 3.98
C PHE A 133 -0.70 14.13 2.56
N PHE A 134 -1.76 13.34 2.39
CA PHE A 134 -2.31 13.03 1.10
C PHE A 134 -3.44 14.01 0.74
N ASP A 135 -3.34 14.62 -0.44
CA ASP A 135 -4.42 15.44 -1.00
C ASP A 135 -5.52 14.55 -1.61
N GLY A 136 -6.29 13.90 -0.75
CA GLY A 136 -7.34 12.97 -1.10
C GLY A 136 -7.81 12.13 0.09
N PRO A 137 -8.78 11.22 -0.13
CA PRO A 137 -9.24 10.33 0.92
C PRO A 137 -8.14 9.35 1.37
N VAL A 138 -8.02 9.18 2.69
CA VAL A 138 -7.17 8.16 3.31
C VAL A 138 -8.04 7.31 4.24
N ASP A 139 -8.06 6.00 4.02
CA ASP A 139 -8.69 5.04 4.92
C ASP A 139 -7.61 4.49 5.88
N HIS A 140 -7.64 4.97 7.12
CA HIS A 140 -6.76 4.50 8.19
C HIS A 140 -7.47 3.41 9.01
N LEU A 141 -7.10 2.16 8.73
CA LEU A 141 -7.63 0.97 9.39
C LEU A 141 -6.88 0.70 10.70
N TRP A 142 -7.54 0.04 11.65
CA TRP A 142 -7.01 -0.22 12.99
C TRP A 142 -6.91 -1.72 13.25
N GLY A 143 -5.73 -2.19 13.64
CA GLY A 143 -5.52 -3.57 14.10
C GLY A 143 -5.99 -3.79 15.54
N LEU A 144 -6.15 -2.71 16.31
CA LEU A 144 -6.48 -2.76 17.74
C LEU A 144 -7.70 -3.65 18.07
N PRO A 145 -8.86 -3.57 17.37
CA PRO A 145 -10.00 -4.43 17.70
C PRO A 145 -9.67 -5.92 17.56
N VAL A 146 -8.95 -6.30 16.49
CA VAL A 146 -8.55 -7.69 16.21
C VAL A 146 -7.56 -8.19 17.27
N LEU A 147 -6.57 -7.36 17.63
CA LEU A 147 -5.58 -7.68 18.65
C LEU A 147 -6.21 -7.79 20.05
N ALA A 148 -7.12 -6.88 20.39
CA ALA A 148 -7.83 -6.89 21.67
C ALA A 148 -8.71 -8.13 21.80
N GLU A 149 -9.42 -8.51 20.74
CA GLU A 149 -10.21 -9.74 20.71
C GLU A 149 -9.34 -10.99 20.90
N TYR A 150 -8.18 -11.03 20.25
CA TYR A 150 -7.21 -12.12 20.41
C TYR A 150 -6.72 -12.23 21.86
N VAL A 151 -6.27 -11.12 22.46
CA VAL A 151 -5.79 -11.09 23.85
C VAL A 151 -6.90 -11.52 24.81
N LYS A 152 -8.11 -10.98 24.63
CA LYS A 152 -9.27 -11.36 25.45
C LYS A 152 -9.54 -12.87 25.39
N LYS A 153 -9.53 -13.48 24.20
CA LYS A 153 -9.76 -14.93 24.04
C LYS A 153 -8.62 -15.77 24.62
N LYS A 154 -7.36 -15.34 24.45
CA LYS A 154 -6.18 -16.12 24.85
C LYS A 154 -5.89 -16.08 26.35
N TYR A 155 -6.29 -15.01 27.03
CA TYR A 155 -5.98 -14.77 28.44
C TYR A 155 -7.24 -14.67 29.33
N ALA A 156 -8.41 -15.09 28.84
CA ALA A 156 -9.68 -15.02 29.59
C ALA A 156 -9.64 -15.71 30.96
N ASP A 157 -8.90 -16.81 31.08
CA ASP A 157 -8.87 -17.67 32.28
C ASP A 157 -7.56 -17.55 33.08
N LYS A 158 -6.75 -16.52 32.82
CA LYS A 158 -5.51 -16.28 33.59
C LYS A 158 -5.73 -15.17 34.61
N ASP A 159 -5.81 -15.56 35.88
CA ASP A 159 -5.64 -14.63 36.99
C ASP A 159 -4.18 -14.15 37.00
N PHE A 160 -3.97 -12.84 36.95
CA PHE A 160 -2.66 -12.18 37.06
C PHE A 160 -2.43 -11.69 38.48
#